data_AF-A0A7Y3IBH8-F1
#
_entry.id   AF-A0A7Y3IBH8-F1
#
_cell.length_a   1.000
_cell.length_b   1.000
_cell.length_c   1.000
_cell.angle_alpha   90.00
_cell.angle_beta   90.00
_cell.angle_gamma   90.00
#
_symmetry.space_group_name_H-M   'P 1'
#
loop_
_entity.id
_entity.type
_entity.pdbx_description
1 polymer ?
#
loop_
_entity_poly.entity_id
_entity_poly.type
_entity_poly.pdbx_seq_one_letter_code
_entity_poly.pdbx_strand_id
1 'polypeptide(L)' 'MSFSHALRERAARTDRLIAFPETWDPRVRQAAVTLAAESIVRPVLVGHP' A
#
# COMPACT_ATOMS: atom_id res chain seq x y z
N MET A 1 -19.79 10.05 3.82
CA MET A 1 -18.42 9.58 3.47
C MET A 1 -17.58 9.56 4.73
N SER A 2 -16.72 8.56 4.90
CA SER A 2 -15.77 8.50 6.03
C SER A 2 -14.47 9.25 5.71
N PHE A 3 -13.76 9.71 6.74
CA PHE A 3 -12.44 10.34 6.60
C PHE A 3 -11.42 9.46 5.87
N SER A 4 -11.40 8.15 6.17
CA SER A 4 -10.50 7.18 5.54
C SER A 4 -10.77 7.01 4.04
N HIS A 5 -12.03 7.11 3.61
CA HIS A 5 -12.39 7.05 2.20
C HIS A 5 -11.79 8.23 1.42
N ALA A 6 -11.98 9.45 1.91
CA ALA A 6 -11.44 10.66 1.27
C ALA A 6 -9.90 10.64 1.18
N LEU A 7 -9.22 10.08 2.19
CA LEU A 7 -7.76 9.90 2.14
C LEU A 7 -7.33 8.91 1.06
N ARG A 8 -8.02 7.78 0.92
CA ARG A 8 -7.71 6.77 -0.11
C ARG A 8 -7.89 7.32 -1.52
N GLU A 9 -8.98 8.05 -1.77
CA GLU A 9 -9.22 8.71 -3.06
C GLU A 9 -8.11 9.71 -3.40
N ARG A 10 -7.63 10.46 -2.42
CA ARG A 10 -6.53 11.40 -2.62
C ARG A 10 -5.19 10.70 -2.84
N ALA A 11 -4.93 9.60 -2.13
CA ALA A 11 -3.73 8.79 -2.29
C ALA A 11 -3.65 8.19 -3.70
N ALA A 12 -4.75 7.62 -4.21
CA ALA A 12 -4.80 7.02 -5.55
C ALA A 12 -4.53 8.02 -6.70
N ARG A 13 -4.71 9.33 -6.47
CA ARG A 13 -4.40 10.37 -7.46
C ARG A 13 -2.92 10.76 -7.50
N THR A 14 -2.11 10.28 -6.57
CA THR A 14 -0.70 10.63 -6.47
C THR A 14 0.15 9.37 -6.58
N ASP A 15 1.01 9.27 -7.60
CA ASP A 15 1.91 8.12 -7.71
C ASP A 15 2.96 8.16 -6.59
N ARG A 16 2.78 7.32 -5.57
CA ARG A 16 3.65 7.24 -4.39
C ARG A 16 4.25 5.85 -4.27
N LEU A 17 5.57 5.82 -4.14
CA LEU A 17 6.34 4.64 -3.78
C LEU A 17 6.46 4.58 -2.26
N ILE A 18 5.98 3.51 -1.64
CA ILE A 18 5.98 3.34 -0.17
C ILE A 18 6.67 2.03 0.19
N ALA A 19 7.65 2.10 1.09
CA ALA A 19 8.39 0.93 1.56
C ALA A 19 7.61 0.16 2.63
N PHE A 20 7.61 -1.16 2.51
CA PHE A 20 7.04 -2.11 3.48
C PHE A 20 8.16 -3.08 3.93
N PRO A 21 8.82 -2.81 5.06
CA PRO A 21 10.00 -3.58 5.52
C PRO A 21 9.67 -4.88 6.26
N GLU A 22 8.44 -5.01 6.76
CA GLU A 22 8.01 -6.17 7.56
C GLU A 22 7.53 -7.32 6.66
N THR A 23 8.32 -7.68 5.64
CA THR A 23 7.93 -8.67 4.62
C THR A 23 7.73 -10.08 5.16
N TRP A 24 8.25 -10.38 6.35
CA TRP A 24 8.02 -11.64 7.06
C TRP A 24 6.57 -11.75 7.57
N ASP A 25 5.89 -10.64 7.85
CA ASP A 25 4.50 -10.63 8.31
C ASP A 25 3.54 -10.88 7.13
N PRO A 26 2.71 -11.94 7.16
CA PRO A 26 1.75 -12.21 6.09
C PRO A 26 0.72 -11.09 5.88
N ARG A 27 0.39 -10.33 6.92
CA ARG A 27 -0.56 -9.20 6.85
C ARG A 27 0.01 -8.06 6.03
N VAL A 28 1.32 -7.81 6.14
CA VAL A 28 2.01 -6.76 5.37
C VAL A 28 2.06 -7.13 3.89
N ARG A 29 2.37 -8.40 3.58
CA ARG A 29 2.32 -8.91 2.20
C ARG A 29 0.93 -8.79 1.60
N GLN A 30 -0.10 -9.20 2.34
CA GLN A 30 -1.49 -9.10 1.89
C GLN A 30 -1.91 -7.63 1.68
N ALA A 31 -1.56 -6.74 2.61
CA ALA A 31 -1.85 -5.32 2.49
C ALA A 31 -1.18 -4.69 1.27
N ALA A 32 0.08 -5.01 1.00
CA ALA A 32 0.78 -4.52 -0.19
C ALA A 32 0.06 -4.95 -1.48
N VAL A 33 -0.37 -6.22 -1.57
CA VAL A 33 -1.14 -6.71 -2.72
C VAL A 33 -2.46 -5.94 -2.89
N THR A 34 -3.23 -5.78 -1.81
CA THR A 34 -4.50 -5.04 -1.85
C THR A 34 -4.31 -3.58 -2.27
N LEU A 35 -3.31 -2.89 -1.69
CA LEU A 35 -3.04 -1.49 -1.99
C LEU A 35 -2.57 -1.27 -3.44
N ALA A 36 -1.78 -2.20 -3.98
CA ALA A 36 -1.37 -2.18 -5.37
C ALA A 36 -2.55 -2.43 -6.32
N ALA A 37 -3.40 -3.42 -6.02
CA ALA A 37 -4.58 -3.74 -6.81
C ALA A 37 -5.60 -2.60 -6.84
N GLU A 38 -5.78 -1.91 -5.71
CA GLU A 38 -6.64 -0.73 -5.59
C GLU A 38 -5.98 0.57 -6.15
N SER A 39 -4.77 0.49 -6.71
CA SER A 39 -4.00 1.65 -7.22
C SER A 39 -3.84 2.78 -6.20
N ILE A 40 -3.77 2.44 -4.90
CA ILE A 40 -3.66 3.43 -3.82
C ILE A 40 -2.21 3.91 -3.68
N VAL A 41 -1.25 2.99 -3.82
CA VAL A 41 0.20 3.25 -3.80
C VAL A 41 0.93 2.19 -4.64
N ARG A 42 2.21 2.44 -4.94
CA ARG A 42 3.15 1.44 -5.44
C ARG A 42 4.01 0.92 -4.28
N PRO A 43 3.69 -0.24 -3.70
CA PRO A 43 4.44 -0.78 -2.58
C PRO A 43 5.81 -1.30 -3.03
N VAL A 44 6.83 -1.06 -2.22
CA VAL A 44 8.18 -1.61 -2.34
C VAL A 44 8.40 -2.51 -1.13
N LEU A 45 8.41 -3.82 -1.35
CA LEU A 45 8.72 -4.78 -0.29
C LEU A 45 10.23 -4.77 -0.02
N VAL A 46 10.63 -4.51 1.22
CA VAL A 46 12.04 -4.47 1.62
C VAL A 46 12.32 -5.70 2.46
N GLY A 47 13.17 -6.60 1.96
CA GLY A 47 13.54 -7.83 2.64
C GLY A 47 14.44 -8.69 1.78
N HIS A 48 14.64 -9.94 2.20
CA HIS A 48 15.35 -10.92 1.38
C HIS A 48 14.48 -11.31 0.17
N PRO A 49 15.08 -11.46 -1.03
CA PRO A 49 14.38 -11.87 -2.24
C PRO A 49 13.80 -13.28 -2.15
#